data_AF-A0A1C5N3D4-F1
#
_entry.id   AF-A0A1C5N3D4-F1
#
_cell.length_a   1.000
_cell.length_b   1.000
_cell.length_c   1.000
_cell.angle_alpha   90.00
_cell.angle_beta   90.00
_cell.angle_gamma   90.00
#
_symmetry.space_group_name_H-M   'P 1'
#
loop_
_entity.id
_entity.type
_entity.pdbx_description
1 polymer ?
#
loop_
_entity_poly.entity_id
_entity_poly.type
_entity_poly.pdbx_seq_one_letter_code
_entity_poly.pdbx_strand_id
1 'polypeptide(L)'
;MKKGKAFEIFVKRILINVGFAEVKSDGFYIFDGAPGQMIQGLGEAHNADVLLEPPVQTPFFNKTRLLIECKDYSKKVGLNTVRSVLGLREDINHFEMIDLNELKERKNQRRRGIMNVFERCSYQVAIASMEGYTIQAQKFAVTHRIPLIEFNKMVFWQDFKEILDNIVNSTELLETEKERKIFEFADEIGEKMAVAITNSGQMLFLFRESGNKHKFEGEYNLCWVSPNLPWKLACGAQYTFQLPKSIMKQWIENATNEFELRKEAICCKERLLSNMIVYYRENNHPSIKMISIDKDRLENAKNRL
;
A
#
# COMPACT_ATOMS: atom_id res chain seq x y z
N MET A 1 7.04 16.40 -17.17
CA MET A 1 6.46 15.29 -16.38
C MET A 1 5.08 15.70 -15.90
N LYS A 2 4.07 14.81 -16.03
CA LYS A 2 2.72 15.05 -15.50
C LYS A 2 2.63 14.72 -14.01
N LYS A 3 1.65 15.30 -13.32
CA LYS A 3 1.39 15.09 -11.90
C LYS A 3 1.16 13.61 -11.52
N GLY A 4 0.30 12.92 -12.26
CA GLY A 4 0.08 11.47 -12.10
C GLY A 4 1.39 10.67 -12.14
N LYS A 5 2.25 10.92 -13.14
CA LYS A 5 3.51 10.20 -13.27
C LYS A 5 4.46 10.40 -12.08
N ALA A 6 4.56 11.63 -11.59
CA ALA A 6 5.35 11.93 -10.40
C ALA A 6 4.82 11.20 -9.15
N PHE A 7 3.49 11.10 -9.02
CA PHE A 7 2.86 10.39 -7.91
C PHE A 7 3.06 8.88 -7.98
N GLU A 8 2.98 8.27 -9.17
CA GLU A 8 3.34 6.86 -9.40
C GLU A 8 4.78 6.58 -8.98
N ILE A 9 5.74 7.41 -9.43
CA ILE A 9 7.16 7.27 -9.07
C ILE A 9 7.34 7.35 -7.55
N PHE A 10 6.71 8.35 -6.90
CA PHE A 10 6.79 8.53 -5.46
C PHE A 10 6.29 7.30 -4.68
N VAL A 11 5.10 6.80 -5.01
CA VAL A 11 4.50 5.62 -4.34
C VAL A 11 5.36 4.39 -4.56
N LYS A 12 5.78 4.13 -5.80
CA LYS A 12 6.64 3.00 -6.16
C LYS A 12 7.95 3.04 -5.38
N ARG A 13 8.61 4.20 -5.37
CA ARG A 13 9.93 4.36 -4.78
C ARG A 13 9.91 4.23 -3.26
N ILE A 14 8.88 4.73 -2.57
CA ILE A 14 8.71 4.49 -1.13
C ILE A 14 8.66 3.00 -0.83
N LEU A 15 7.86 2.23 -1.56
CA LEU A 15 7.70 0.79 -1.32
C LEU A 15 8.99 0.01 -1.61
N ILE A 16 9.73 0.40 -2.66
CA ILE A 16 11.06 -0.17 -2.93
C ILE A 16 12.02 0.07 -1.75
N ASN A 17 12.00 1.26 -1.16
CA ASN A 17 12.80 1.57 0.03
C ASN A 17 12.36 0.81 1.28
N VAL A 18 11.09 0.42 1.37
CA VAL A 18 10.60 -0.48 2.43
C VAL A 18 11.07 -1.92 2.20
N GLY A 19 11.38 -2.30 0.95
CA GLY A 19 11.91 -3.61 0.59
C GLY A 19 11.08 -4.38 -0.43
N PHE A 20 10.05 -3.77 -1.02
CA PHE A 20 9.31 -4.36 -2.13
C PHE A 20 10.20 -4.44 -3.38
N ALA A 21 9.96 -5.44 -4.23
CA ALA A 21 10.71 -5.63 -5.47
C ALA A 21 9.88 -5.24 -6.68
N GLU A 22 10.52 -4.67 -7.70
CA GLU A 22 9.85 -4.38 -8.96
C GLU A 22 9.60 -5.66 -9.77
N VAL A 23 8.39 -5.78 -10.31
CA VAL A 23 8.06 -6.88 -11.21
C VAL A 23 8.57 -6.56 -12.61
N LYS A 24 9.42 -7.43 -13.14
CA LYS A 24 9.92 -7.29 -14.50
C LYS A 24 8.90 -7.82 -15.51
N SER A 25 8.82 -7.15 -16.64
CA SER A 25 8.05 -7.60 -17.80
C SER A 25 8.62 -8.92 -18.32
N ASP A 26 7.75 -9.91 -18.54
CA ASP A 26 8.08 -11.22 -19.11
C ASP A 26 7.80 -11.30 -20.62
N GLY A 27 7.20 -10.24 -21.19
CA GLY A 27 6.88 -10.12 -22.61
C GLY A 27 5.55 -10.78 -23.00
N PHE A 28 4.84 -11.40 -22.05
CA PHE A 28 3.60 -12.15 -22.31
C PHE A 28 2.47 -11.73 -21.37
N TYR A 29 2.56 -12.10 -20.09
CA TYR A 29 1.56 -11.75 -19.07
C TYR A 29 1.77 -10.33 -18.57
N ILE A 30 3.03 -9.93 -18.46
CA ILE A 30 3.44 -8.57 -18.13
C ILE A 30 4.37 -8.11 -19.23
N PHE A 31 4.04 -7.02 -19.89
CA PHE A 31 4.77 -6.54 -21.06
C PHE A 31 4.80 -5.03 -21.10
N ASP A 32 5.79 -4.48 -21.78
CA ASP A 32 5.90 -3.03 -21.94
C ASP A 32 5.12 -2.60 -23.18
N GLY A 33 4.03 -1.88 -22.96
CA GLY A 33 3.22 -1.24 -24.00
C GLY A 33 3.50 0.26 -24.12
N ALA A 34 2.84 0.92 -25.07
CA ALA A 34 2.93 2.37 -25.21
C ALA A 34 2.57 3.16 -23.92
N PRO A 35 1.59 2.72 -23.09
CA PRO A 35 1.25 3.40 -21.83
C PRO A 35 2.23 3.13 -20.67
N GLY A 36 3.18 2.21 -20.85
CA GLY A 36 4.04 1.71 -19.78
C GLY A 36 3.90 0.19 -19.59
N GLN A 37 4.14 -0.29 -18.38
CA GLN A 37 4.01 -1.70 -18.05
C GLN A 37 2.52 -2.09 -18.07
N MET A 38 2.21 -3.17 -18.77
CA MET A 38 0.87 -3.70 -18.96
C MET A 38 0.75 -5.06 -18.31
N ILE A 39 -0.46 -5.43 -17.88
CA ILE A 39 -0.80 -6.76 -17.35
C ILE A 39 -2.00 -7.32 -18.11
N GLN A 40 -1.93 -8.60 -18.49
CA GLN A 40 -3.07 -9.29 -19.11
C GLN A 40 -4.21 -9.53 -18.12
N GLY A 41 -5.44 -9.26 -18.55
CA GLY A 41 -6.68 -9.61 -17.85
C GLY A 41 -7.58 -10.47 -18.73
N LEU A 42 -8.62 -11.05 -18.12
CA LEU A 42 -9.61 -11.87 -18.83
C LEU A 42 -10.39 -11.08 -19.89
N GLY A 43 -10.75 -9.84 -19.59
CA GLY A 43 -11.43 -8.93 -20.52
C GLY A 43 -10.46 -8.24 -21.48
N GLU A 44 -9.50 -7.50 -20.92
CA GLU A 44 -8.51 -6.72 -21.68
C GLU A 44 -7.18 -6.62 -20.91
N ALA A 45 -6.12 -6.16 -21.59
CA ALA A 45 -4.88 -5.79 -20.92
C ALA A 45 -5.03 -4.43 -20.21
N HIS A 46 -4.45 -4.31 -19.01
CA HIS A 46 -4.53 -3.13 -18.16
C HIS A 46 -3.17 -2.47 -18.01
N ASN A 47 -3.14 -1.14 -17.94
CA ASN A 47 -1.94 -0.43 -17.53
C ASN A 47 -1.70 -0.65 -16.03
N ALA A 48 -0.45 -0.96 -15.67
CA ALA A 48 -0.02 -1.07 -14.30
C ALA A 48 0.76 0.19 -13.87
N ASP A 49 0.06 1.10 -13.19
CA ASP A 49 0.65 2.31 -12.60
C ASP A 49 1.88 1.98 -11.73
N VAL A 50 1.69 1.05 -10.78
CA VAL A 50 2.76 0.50 -9.92
C VAL A 50 2.52 -0.98 -9.67
N LEU A 51 3.46 -1.83 -10.07
CA LEU A 51 3.42 -3.28 -9.86
C LEU A 51 4.66 -3.78 -9.12
N LEU A 52 4.44 -4.34 -7.94
CA LEU A 52 5.52 -4.73 -7.01
C LEU A 52 5.28 -6.12 -6.40
N GLU A 53 6.35 -6.77 -5.98
CA GLU A 53 6.32 -7.97 -5.13
C GLU A 53 6.60 -7.58 -3.67
N PRO A 54 5.80 -8.04 -2.70
CA PRO A 54 6.08 -7.85 -1.28
C PRO A 54 7.39 -8.55 -0.89
N PRO A 55 8.07 -8.07 0.17
CA PRO A 55 9.36 -8.60 0.61
C PRO A 55 9.35 -10.09 0.98
N VAL A 56 8.18 -10.60 1.38
CA VAL A 56 7.98 -11.98 1.81
C VAL A 56 6.81 -12.58 1.06
N GLN A 57 7.00 -13.82 0.63
CA GLN A 57 6.00 -14.62 -0.07
C GLN A 57 5.50 -15.72 0.88
N THR A 58 4.20 -15.98 0.87
CA THR A 58 3.63 -17.05 1.68
C THR A 58 4.02 -18.41 1.10
N PRO A 59 4.70 -19.29 1.85
CA PRO A 59 5.06 -20.62 1.36
C PRO A 59 3.82 -21.42 0.93
N PHE A 60 3.97 -22.28 -0.08
CA PHE A 60 2.90 -23.13 -0.63
C PHE A 60 1.73 -22.41 -1.29
N PHE A 61 1.81 -21.09 -1.47
CA PHE A 61 0.88 -20.31 -2.29
C PHE A 61 1.59 -19.79 -3.54
N ASN A 62 0.79 -19.39 -4.54
CA ASN A 62 1.28 -18.62 -5.68
C ASN A 62 1.94 -17.32 -5.20
N LYS A 63 2.98 -16.87 -5.89
CA LYS A 63 3.63 -15.59 -5.61
C LYS A 63 2.59 -14.48 -5.62
N THR A 64 2.59 -13.65 -4.59
CA THR A 64 1.71 -12.50 -4.49
C THR A 64 2.37 -11.29 -5.13
N ARG A 65 1.62 -10.56 -5.95
CA ARG A 65 2.00 -9.27 -6.53
C ARG A 65 1.00 -8.21 -6.08
N LEU A 66 1.46 -6.99 -5.89
CA LEU A 66 0.66 -5.84 -5.50
C LEU A 66 0.62 -4.85 -6.67
N LEU A 67 -0.57 -4.69 -7.24
CA LEU A 67 -0.88 -3.66 -8.22
C LEU A 67 -1.50 -2.46 -7.50
N ILE A 68 -0.95 -1.26 -7.69
CA ILE A 68 -1.44 -0.05 -7.03
C ILE A 68 -1.90 0.92 -8.09
N GLU A 69 -3.19 1.24 -8.07
CA GLU A 69 -3.80 2.26 -8.93
C GLU A 69 -3.59 3.65 -8.31
N CYS A 70 -2.89 4.54 -9.02
CA CYS A 70 -2.56 5.88 -8.55
C CYS A 70 -3.57 6.91 -9.08
N LYS A 71 -4.17 7.71 -8.19
CA LYS A 71 -5.13 8.76 -8.54
C LYS A 71 -4.67 10.13 -8.05
N ASP A 72 -4.36 11.00 -9.01
CA ASP A 72 -3.87 12.37 -8.81
C ASP A 72 -4.97 13.45 -8.83
N TYR A 73 -6.23 13.03 -8.70
CA TYR A 73 -7.39 13.91 -8.71
C TYR A 73 -7.30 15.03 -7.67
N SER A 74 -7.81 16.21 -8.02
CA SER A 74 -8.02 17.33 -7.08
C SER A 74 -9.18 17.11 -6.10
N LYS A 75 -9.95 16.03 -6.29
CA LYS A 75 -11.07 15.61 -5.44
C LYS A 75 -10.84 14.21 -4.90
N LYS A 76 -11.54 13.89 -3.81
CA LYS A 76 -11.51 12.56 -3.22
C LYS A 76 -11.94 11.48 -4.21
N VAL A 77 -11.25 10.35 -4.17
CA VAL A 77 -11.61 9.14 -4.92
C VAL A 77 -12.95 8.61 -4.42
N GLY A 78 -13.85 8.35 -5.38
CA GLY A 78 -15.22 7.92 -5.13
C GLY A 78 -15.41 6.40 -5.24
N LEU A 79 -16.62 5.95 -4.93
CA LEU A 79 -16.99 4.53 -4.90
C LEU A 79 -16.78 3.82 -6.24
N ASN A 80 -17.06 4.51 -7.36
CA ASN A 80 -16.93 3.92 -8.69
C ASN A 80 -15.50 3.47 -8.97
N THR A 81 -14.50 4.28 -8.63
CA THR A 81 -13.09 3.93 -8.79
C THR A 81 -12.73 2.68 -7.98
N VAL A 82 -13.18 2.58 -6.72
CA VAL A 82 -12.89 1.41 -5.89
C VAL A 82 -13.56 0.15 -6.42
N ARG A 83 -14.77 0.26 -6.99
CA ARG A 83 -15.45 -0.85 -7.67
C ARG A 83 -14.71 -1.28 -8.93
N SER A 84 -14.23 -0.33 -9.73
CA SER A 84 -13.42 -0.64 -10.91
C SER A 84 -12.13 -1.38 -10.53
N VAL A 85 -11.45 -0.96 -9.47
CA VAL A 85 -10.25 -1.62 -8.97
C VAL A 85 -10.54 -3.03 -8.42
N LEU A 86 -11.70 -3.24 -7.79
CA LEU A 86 -12.14 -4.59 -7.45
C LEU A 86 -12.33 -5.44 -8.71
N GLY A 87 -13.02 -4.91 -9.73
CA GLY A 87 -13.20 -5.58 -11.02
C GLY A 87 -11.87 -5.95 -11.67
N LEU A 88 -10.91 -5.03 -11.66
CA LEU A 88 -9.53 -5.26 -12.12
C LEU A 88 -8.87 -6.43 -11.38
N ARG A 89 -8.98 -6.49 -10.05
CA ARG A 89 -8.46 -7.62 -9.26
C ARG A 89 -9.04 -8.95 -9.72
N GLU A 90 -10.35 -9.00 -9.95
CA GLU A 90 -10.99 -10.23 -10.43
C GLU A 90 -10.54 -10.55 -11.86
N ASP A 91 -10.46 -9.55 -12.75
CA ASP A 91 -10.09 -9.74 -14.15
C ASP A 91 -8.68 -10.31 -14.34
N ILE A 92 -7.69 -9.80 -13.61
CA ILE A 92 -6.29 -10.27 -13.71
C ILE A 92 -6.06 -11.61 -13.00
N ASN A 93 -6.78 -11.90 -11.92
CA ASN A 93 -6.61 -13.17 -11.18
C ASN A 93 -7.31 -14.36 -11.85
N HIS A 94 -8.36 -14.08 -12.64
CA HIS A 94 -9.09 -15.10 -13.39
C HIS A 94 -8.59 -15.26 -14.83
N PHE A 95 -7.56 -14.50 -15.23
CA PHE A 95 -6.89 -14.73 -16.49
C PHE A 95 -6.08 -16.03 -16.45
N GLU A 96 -6.65 -17.09 -17.04
CA GLU A 96 -5.94 -18.35 -17.30
C GLU A 96 -5.74 -18.48 -18.81
N MET A 97 -4.48 -18.32 -19.26
CA MET A 97 -4.15 -18.63 -20.64
C MET A 97 -3.95 -20.14 -20.76
N ILE A 98 -4.87 -20.79 -21.46
CA ILE A 98 -4.71 -22.19 -21.85
C ILE A 98 -4.70 -22.22 -23.38
N ASP A 99 -3.51 -22.30 -23.98
CA ASP A 99 -3.39 -22.48 -25.42
C ASP A 99 -3.90 -23.88 -25.81
N LEU A 100 -4.85 -23.93 -26.75
CA LEU A 100 -5.35 -25.19 -27.31
C LEU A 100 -4.26 -26.01 -27.98
N ASN A 101 -3.23 -25.37 -28.54
CA ASN A 101 -2.08 -26.06 -29.10
C ASN A 101 -1.26 -26.71 -27.97
N GLU A 102 -1.00 -25.98 -26.89
CA GLU A 102 -0.32 -26.50 -25.71
C GLU A 102 -1.09 -27.68 -25.06
N LEU A 103 -2.42 -27.61 -24.98
CA LEU A 103 -3.24 -28.74 -24.51
C LEU A 103 -3.18 -29.96 -25.43
N LYS A 104 -3.14 -29.76 -26.76
CA LYS A 104 -3.02 -30.84 -27.74
C LYS A 104 -1.63 -31.47 -27.69
N GLU A 105 -0.59 -30.67 -27.50
CA GLU A 105 0.78 -31.16 -27.33
C GLU A 105 0.94 -31.98 -26.05
N ARG A 106 0.34 -31.55 -24.92
CA ARG A 106 0.36 -32.28 -23.64
C ARG A 106 -0.28 -33.67 -23.69
N LYS A 107 -1.18 -33.95 -24.64
CA LYS A 107 -1.76 -35.30 -24.84
C LYS A 107 -0.74 -36.30 -25.38
N ASN A 108 0.36 -35.85 -26.00
CA ASN A 108 1.37 -36.74 -26.56
C ASN A 108 2.41 -37.13 -25.48
N GLN A 109 2.35 -38.37 -24.99
CA GLN A 109 3.25 -38.93 -23.95
C GLN A 109 4.75 -38.95 -24.30
N ARG A 110 5.12 -38.60 -25.53
CA ARG A 110 6.50 -38.59 -26.02
C ARG A 110 6.95 -37.15 -26.27
N ARG A 111 7.26 -36.34 -25.25
CA ARG A 111 8.15 -35.18 -25.48
C ARG A 111 8.88 -34.63 -24.25
N ARG A 112 10.14 -34.31 -24.54
CA ARG A 112 11.07 -33.39 -23.86
C ARG A 112 10.95 -32.02 -24.57
N GLY A 113 10.69 -30.93 -23.83
CA GLY A 113 10.69 -29.53 -24.30
C GLY A 113 9.46 -29.18 -25.15
N ILE A 114 8.60 -28.22 -24.83
CA ILE A 114 8.76 -26.94 -24.14
C ILE A 114 7.61 -26.86 -23.12
N MET A 115 7.93 -26.83 -21.83
CA MET A 115 6.96 -26.44 -20.82
C MET A 115 7.11 -24.92 -20.70
N ASN A 116 6.15 -24.15 -21.21
CA ASN A 116 6.07 -22.74 -20.86
C ASN A 116 5.68 -22.69 -19.39
N VAL A 117 6.69 -22.70 -18.51
CA VAL A 117 6.52 -22.58 -17.08
C VAL A 117 6.21 -21.11 -16.80
N PHE A 118 4.95 -20.73 -16.95
CA PHE A 118 4.50 -19.45 -16.44
C PHE A 118 4.27 -19.58 -14.95
N GLU A 119 4.84 -18.64 -14.19
CA GLU A 119 4.66 -18.61 -12.75
C GLU A 119 3.33 -17.94 -12.44
N ARG A 120 2.33 -18.75 -12.07
CA ARG A 120 1.04 -18.22 -11.63
C ARG A 120 1.26 -17.32 -10.41
N CYS A 121 0.78 -16.09 -10.52
CA CYS A 121 0.81 -15.11 -9.44
C CYS A 121 -0.60 -14.79 -8.97
N SER A 122 -0.74 -14.47 -7.69
CA SER A 122 -1.96 -13.92 -7.10
C SER A 122 -1.80 -12.41 -6.97
N TYR A 123 -2.67 -11.64 -7.61
CA TYR A 123 -2.61 -10.18 -7.58
C TYR A 123 -3.52 -9.63 -6.48
N GLN A 124 -2.94 -8.82 -5.60
CA GLN A 124 -3.68 -7.90 -4.74
C GLN A 124 -3.69 -6.53 -5.40
N VAL A 125 -4.76 -5.78 -5.15
CA VAL A 125 -4.90 -4.41 -5.64
C VAL A 125 -4.97 -3.44 -4.48
N ALA A 126 -4.33 -2.28 -4.62
CA ALA A 126 -4.45 -1.14 -3.73
C ALA A 126 -4.74 0.12 -4.55
N ILE A 127 -5.17 1.17 -3.86
CA ILE A 127 -5.38 2.48 -4.49
C ILE A 127 -4.56 3.49 -3.73
N ALA A 128 -3.77 4.30 -4.43
CA ALA A 128 -3.12 5.47 -3.88
C ALA A 128 -3.84 6.74 -4.33
N SER A 129 -4.08 7.69 -3.41
CA SER A 129 -4.77 8.94 -3.73
C SER A 129 -4.08 10.15 -3.13
N MET A 130 -3.98 11.21 -3.94
CA MET A 130 -3.42 12.48 -3.48
C MET A 130 -4.34 13.25 -2.51
N GLU A 131 -5.66 13.17 -2.70
CA GLU A 131 -6.65 13.94 -1.93
C GLU A 131 -7.51 13.05 -1.01
N GLY A 132 -7.25 11.75 -0.99
CA GLY A 132 -7.92 10.76 -0.16
C GLY A 132 -9.25 10.27 -0.74
N TYR A 133 -10.12 9.75 0.13
CA TYR A 133 -11.27 8.94 -0.28
C TYR A 133 -12.59 9.40 0.33
N THR A 134 -13.70 9.22 -0.39
CA THR A 134 -15.04 9.40 0.20
C THR A 134 -15.34 8.30 1.23
N ILE A 135 -16.24 8.55 2.19
CA ILE A 135 -16.54 7.56 3.23
C ILE A 135 -17.12 6.26 2.64
N GLN A 136 -17.95 6.36 1.61
CA GLN A 136 -18.54 5.22 0.91
C GLN A 136 -17.46 4.38 0.22
N ALA A 137 -16.49 5.04 -0.45
CA ALA A 137 -15.36 4.37 -1.07
C ALA A 137 -14.52 3.60 -0.03
N GLN A 138 -14.27 4.21 1.14
CA GLN A 138 -13.51 3.55 2.20
C GLN A 138 -14.23 2.37 2.83
N LYS A 139 -15.54 2.48 3.11
CA LYS A 139 -16.36 1.37 3.63
C LYS A 139 -16.34 0.16 2.68
N PHE A 140 -16.46 0.44 1.37
CA PHE A 140 -16.38 -0.60 0.35
C PHE A 140 -14.98 -1.23 0.29
N ALA A 141 -13.92 -0.42 0.29
CA ALA A 141 -12.54 -0.90 0.26
C ALA A 141 -12.20 -1.83 1.44
N VAL A 142 -12.59 -1.44 2.66
CA VAL A 142 -12.39 -2.26 3.87
C VAL A 142 -13.10 -3.61 3.76
N THR A 143 -14.33 -3.63 3.24
CA THR A 143 -15.12 -4.86 3.06
C THR A 143 -14.43 -5.83 2.10
N HIS A 144 -13.84 -5.31 1.03
CA HIS A 144 -13.16 -6.12 0.01
C HIS A 144 -11.65 -6.26 0.21
N ARG A 145 -11.12 -5.81 1.36
CA ARG A 145 -9.70 -5.82 1.74
C ARG A 145 -8.81 -5.16 0.67
N ILE A 146 -9.24 -4.01 0.16
CA ILE A 146 -8.46 -3.18 -0.77
C ILE A 146 -7.73 -2.12 0.06
N PRO A 147 -6.38 -2.16 0.15
CA PRO A 147 -5.64 -1.15 0.87
C PRO A 147 -5.79 0.22 0.22
N LEU A 148 -6.06 1.21 1.07
CA LEU A 148 -6.11 2.62 0.69
C LEU A 148 -4.84 3.34 1.16
N ILE A 149 -4.13 3.96 0.23
CA ILE A 149 -2.85 4.65 0.46
C ILE A 149 -3.08 6.15 0.31
N GLU A 150 -2.99 6.88 1.42
CA GLU A 150 -3.05 8.34 1.45
C GLU A 150 -2.03 8.88 2.45
N PHE A 151 -1.41 10.00 2.08
CA PHE A 151 -0.36 10.65 2.87
C PHE A 151 -0.73 12.08 3.28
N ASN A 152 -1.96 12.52 3.01
CA ASN A 152 -2.34 13.93 3.14
C ASN A 152 -2.30 14.51 4.56
N LYS A 153 -2.11 13.69 5.59
CA LYS A 153 -1.85 14.13 6.97
C LYS A 153 -0.39 13.98 7.40
N MET A 154 0.45 13.36 6.57
CA MET A 154 1.84 13.11 6.91
C MET A 154 2.65 14.40 6.78
N VAL A 155 3.66 14.55 7.64
CA VAL A 155 4.44 15.78 7.77
C VAL A 155 5.16 16.20 6.48
N PHE A 156 5.59 15.23 5.66
CA PHE A 156 6.31 15.46 4.41
C PHE A 156 5.40 15.81 3.22
N TRP A 157 4.07 15.71 3.37
CA TRP A 157 3.18 15.75 2.22
C TRP A 157 3.08 17.13 1.57
N GLN A 158 3.22 18.18 2.37
CA GLN A 158 3.22 19.55 1.84
C GLN A 158 4.48 19.80 1.00
N ASP A 159 5.65 19.36 1.49
CA ASP A 159 6.91 19.43 0.76
C ASP A 159 6.83 18.68 -0.58
N PHE A 160 6.19 17.50 -0.60
CA PHE A 160 5.93 16.75 -1.83
C PHE A 160 5.09 17.56 -2.83
N LYS A 161 4.02 18.22 -2.36
CA LYS A 161 3.17 19.07 -3.23
C LYS A 161 3.95 20.25 -3.81
N GLU A 162 4.83 20.86 -3.03
CA GLU A 162 5.67 21.98 -3.49
C GLU A 162 6.70 21.53 -4.54
N ILE A 163 7.37 20.40 -4.31
CA ILE A 163 8.28 19.81 -5.30
C ILE A 163 7.53 19.50 -6.60
N LEU A 164 6.34 18.93 -6.48
CA LEU A 164 5.49 18.57 -7.60
C LEU A 164 5.05 19.79 -8.42
N ASP A 165 4.59 20.85 -7.76
CA ASP A 165 4.17 22.10 -8.42
C ASP A 165 5.36 22.74 -9.13
N ASN A 166 6.55 22.74 -8.51
CA ASN A 166 7.78 23.22 -9.14
C ASN A 166 8.14 22.42 -10.40
N ILE A 167 8.00 21.10 -10.36
CA ILE A 167 8.31 20.22 -11.50
C ILE A 167 7.31 20.39 -12.64
N VAL A 168 6.02 20.51 -12.33
CA VAL A 168 4.95 20.65 -13.32
C VAL A 168 5.03 22.02 -14.00
N ASN A 169 5.35 23.07 -13.25
CA ASN A 169 5.41 24.44 -13.77
C ASN A 169 6.74 24.79 -14.43
N SER A 170 7.81 24.02 -14.20
CA SER A 170 9.12 24.30 -14.80
C SER A 170 9.19 23.88 -16.27
N THR A 171 9.44 24.86 -17.13
CA THR A 171 9.74 24.68 -18.57
C THR A 171 11.22 24.43 -18.84
N GLU A 172 12.11 24.76 -17.89
CA GLU A 172 13.57 24.68 -18.04
C GLU A 172 14.15 23.33 -17.65
N LEU A 173 13.50 22.61 -16.71
CA LEU A 173 14.00 21.32 -16.23
C LEU A 173 13.81 20.22 -17.27
N LEU A 174 14.87 19.46 -17.52
CA LEU A 174 14.81 18.24 -18.33
C LEU A 174 13.98 17.16 -17.61
N GLU A 175 13.36 16.25 -18.36
CA GLU A 175 12.54 15.17 -17.76
C GLU A 175 13.36 14.30 -16.80
N THR A 176 14.61 14.00 -17.12
CA THR A 176 15.52 13.24 -16.25
C THR A 176 15.81 13.94 -14.92
N GLU A 177 15.90 15.27 -14.93
CA GLU A 177 16.08 16.07 -13.71
C GLU A 177 14.80 16.11 -12.87
N LYS A 178 13.64 16.19 -13.53
CA LYS A 178 12.33 16.11 -12.86
C LYS A 178 12.16 14.78 -12.15
N GLU A 179 12.49 13.67 -12.81
CA GLU A 179 12.46 12.34 -12.21
C GLU A 179 13.45 12.22 -11.05
N ARG A 180 14.70 12.67 -11.24
CA ARG A 180 15.73 12.64 -10.18
C ARG A 180 15.28 13.33 -8.90
N LYS A 181 14.64 14.51 -9.00
CA LYS A 181 14.10 15.23 -7.83
C LYS A 181 13.04 14.43 -7.08
N ILE A 182 12.14 13.72 -7.78
CA ILE A 182 11.16 12.84 -7.14
C ILE A 182 11.84 11.62 -6.52
N PHE A 183 12.81 11.01 -7.20
CA PHE A 183 13.55 9.87 -6.66
C PHE A 183 14.27 10.22 -5.36
N GLU A 184 15.01 11.33 -5.33
CA GLU A 184 15.74 11.79 -4.15
C GLU A 184 14.80 12.04 -2.97
N PHE A 185 13.68 12.74 -3.21
CA PHE A 185 12.70 12.98 -2.17
C PHE A 185 12.03 11.69 -1.68
N ALA A 186 11.64 10.80 -2.60
CA ALA A 186 11.00 9.54 -2.24
C ALA A 186 11.96 8.58 -1.52
N ASP A 187 13.25 8.63 -1.82
CA ASP A 187 14.29 7.87 -1.12
C ASP A 187 14.46 8.38 0.31
N GLU A 188 14.55 9.70 0.50
CA GLU A 188 14.66 10.30 1.83
C GLU A 188 13.46 9.95 2.73
N ILE A 189 12.25 10.00 2.18
CA ILE A 189 11.03 9.59 2.89
C ILE A 189 10.99 8.08 3.10
N GLY A 190 11.40 7.31 2.09
CA GLY A 190 11.44 5.86 2.10
C GLY A 190 12.34 5.28 3.20
N GLU A 191 13.50 5.88 3.45
CA GLU A 191 14.43 5.49 4.53
C GLU A 191 13.85 5.63 5.95
N LYS A 192 12.81 6.47 6.09
CA LYS A 192 12.07 6.69 7.33
C LYS A 192 10.77 5.88 7.36
N MET A 193 10.42 5.18 6.27
CA MET A 193 9.13 4.52 6.11
C MET A 193 9.21 3.01 6.42
N ALA A 194 8.20 2.52 7.11
CA ALA A 194 7.88 1.10 7.20
C ALA A 194 6.42 0.88 6.78
N VAL A 195 6.08 -0.33 6.34
CA VAL A 195 4.70 -0.71 5.99
C VAL A 195 4.21 -1.78 6.94
N ALA A 196 3.17 -1.46 7.70
CA ALA A 196 2.49 -2.40 8.57
C ALA A 196 1.21 -2.92 7.90
N ILE A 197 1.00 -4.23 7.92
CA ILE A 197 -0.22 -4.89 7.48
C ILE A 197 -1.02 -5.28 8.71
N THR A 198 -2.23 -4.74 8.84
CA THR A 198 -3.13 -5.07 9.95
C THR A 198 -3.82 -6.42 9.73
N ASN A 199 -4.44 -6.96 10.78
CA ASN A 199 -5.29 -8.16 10.70
C ASN A 199 -6.45 -8.02 9.68
N SER A 200 -6.90 -6.80 9.37
CA SER A 200 -7.94 -6.56 8.36
C SER A 200 -7.39 -6.52 6.92
N GLY A 201 -6.07 -6.67 6.73
CA GLY A 201 -5.41 -6.55 5.44
C GLY A 201 -5.16 -5.11 4.99
N GLN A 202 -5.37 -4.11 5.86
CA GLN A 202 -5.08 -2.71 5.53
C GLN A 202 -3.56 -2.46 5.64
N MET A 203 -3.02 -1.74 4.66
CA MET A 203 -1.64 -1.23 4.70
C MET A 203 -1.59 0.09 5.46
N LEU A 204 -0.70 0.19 6.44
CA LEU A 204 -0.40 1.41 7.17
C LEU A 204 1.06 1.80 6.90
N PHE A 205 1.27 3.07 6.58
CA PHE A 205 2.60 3.62 6.34
C PHE A 205 3.08 4.27 7.64
N LEU A 206 4.06 3.63 8.30
CA LEU A 206 4.65 4.08 9.54
C LEU A 206 5.87 4.94 9.24
N PHE A 207 5.75 6.24 9.44
CA PHE A 207 6.81 7.21 9.24
C PHE A 207 7.55 7.48 10.54
N ARG A 208 8.86 7.18 10.58
CA ARG A 208 9.71 7.37 11.78
C ARG A 208 9.91 8.85 12.06
N GLU A 209 9.55 9.31 13.26
CA GLU A 209 9.72 10.71 13.66
C GLU A 209 11.17 11.05 14.06
N SER A 210 11.90 10.09 14.62
CA SER A 210 13.24 10.34 15.16
C SER A 210 14.16 9.12 15.10
N GLY A 211 15.47 9.38 15.13
CA GLY A 211 16.52 8.37 15.06
C GLY A 211 16.83 7.89 13.64
N ASN A 212 17.87 7.06 13.53
CA ASN A 212 18.47 6.68 12.25
C ASN A 212 18.13 5.25 11.80
N LYS A 213 17.47 4.47 12.66
CA LYS A 213 17.15 3.07 12.38
C LYS A 213 15.73 2.76 12.83
N HIS A 214 15.08 1.86 12.09
CA HIS A 214 13.85 1.24 12.55
C HIS A 214 14.14 0.35 13.76
N LYS A 215 13.24 0.39 14.73
CA LYS A 215 13.19 -0.52 15.87
C LYS A 215 11.76 -1.01 16.00
N PHE A 216 11.59 -2.32 16.15
CA PHE A 216 10.31 -2.98 16.38
C PHE A 216 10.52 -4.08 17.43
N GLU A 217 10.28 -3.75 18.70
CA GLU A 217 10.61 -4.56 19.88
C GLU A 217 9.55 -5.64 20.21
N GLY A 218 8.53 -5.80 19.36
CA GLY A 218 7.49 -6.82 19.49
C GLY A 218 6.21 -6.27 20.09
N GLU A 219 6.27 -5.45 21.13
CA GLU A 219 5.09 -4.78 21.68
C GLU A 219 5.05 -3.28 21.31
N TYR A 220 3.85 -2.74 21.09
CA TYR A 220 3.68 -1.34 20.77
C TYR A 220 2.52 -0.68 21.48
N ASN A 221 2.61 0.65 21.55
CA ASN A 221 1.62 1.52 22.12
C ASN A 221 1.07 2.49 21.08
N LEU A 222 -0.24 2.71 21.11
CA LEU A 222 -0.92 3.64 20.21
C LEU A 222 -1.44 4.85 20.97
N CYS A 223 -1.07 6.03 20.50
CA CYS A 223 -1.59 7.30 20.96
C CYS A 223 -2.30 8.03 19.81
N TRP A 224 -3.44 8.63 20.12
CA TRP A 224 -4.18 9.48 19.22
C TRP A 224 -4.72 10.67 19.99
N VAL A 225 -4.53 11.86 19.41
CA VAL A 225 -4.85 13.13 20.05
C VAL A 225 -6.08 13.77 19.41
N SER A 226 -6.10 13.87 18.08
CA SER A 226 -7.22 14.52 17.37
C SER A 226 -7.46 13.96 15.97
N PRO A 227 -8.66 14.13 15.40
CA PRO A 227 -8.99 13.63 14.06
C PRO A 227 -8.13 14.22 12.94
N ASN A 228 -7.52 15.38 13.18
CA ASN A 228 -6.74 16.11 12.18
C ASN A 228 -5.26 15.76 12.21
N LEU A 229 -4.77 15.15 13.30
CA LEU A 229 -3.38 14.76 13.44
C LEU A 229 -3.16 13.29 13.07
N PRO A 230 -1.95 12.92 12.61
CA PRO A 230 -1.53 11.53 12.49
C PRO A 230 -1.61 10.80 13.83
N TRP A 231 -1.78 9.48 13.72
CA TRP A 231 -1.64 8.55 14.82
C TRP A 231 -0.18 8.40 15.21
N LYS A 232 0.09 8.15 16.49
CA LYS A 232 1.43 7.84 16.98
C LYS A 232 1.50 6.38 17.44
N LEU A 233 2.54 5.70 16.99
CA LEU A 233 2.90 4.34 17.39
C LEU A 233 4.28 4.36 18.02
N ALA A 234 4.38 3.86 19.25
CA ALA A 234 5.63 3.72 19.99
C ALA A 234 6.01 2.24 20.09
N CYS A 235 7.12 1.84 19.49
CA CYS A 235 7.65 0.47 19.51
C CYS A 235 9.18 0.52 19.37
N GLY A 236 9.92 0.71 20.48
CA GLY A 236 11.37 1.00 20.46
C GLY A 236 11.77 2.35 19.82
N ALA A 237 11.00 2.86 18.86
CA ALA A 237 11.06 4.18 18.25
C ALA A 237 9.64 4.77 18.12
N GLN A 238 9.55 6.06 17.77
CA GLN A 238 8.29 6.77 17.54
C GLN A 238 7.98 6.83 16.04
N TYR A 239 6.75 6.47 15.69
CA TYR A 239 6.25 6.47 14.32
C TYR A 239 4.93 7.23 14.26
N THR A 240 4.70 7.91 13.14
CA THR A 240 3.42 8.48 12.78
C THR A 240 2.78 7.74 11.62
N PHE A 241 1.45 7.65 11.62
CA PHE A 241 0.73 7.08 10.49
C PHE A 241 -0.67 7.68 10.34
N GLN A 242 -1.23 7.48 9.15
CA GLN A 242 -2.59 7.90 8.83
C GLN A 242 -3.54 6.70 8.78
N LEU A 243 -4.74 6.85 9.34
CA LEU A 243 -5.86 5.92 9.18
C LEU A 243 -6.92 6.48 8.23
N PRO A 244 -7.60 5.62 7.45
CA PRO A 244 -8.78 6.00 6.69
C PRO A 244 -9.86 6.66 7.56
N LYS A 245 -10.45 7.77 7.08
CA LYS A 245 -11.51 8.51 7.78
C LYS A 245 -12.71 7.66 8.20
N SER A 246 -13.08 6.63 7.46
CA SER A 246 -14.21 5.74 7.79
C SER A 246 -13.98 4.94 9.07
N ILE A 247 -12.73 4.51 9.31
CA ILE A 247 -12.34 3.85 10.56
C ILE A 247 -12.48 4.86 11.69
N MET A 248 -11.89 6.06 11.56
CA MET A 248 -12.03 7.12 12.57
C MET A 248 -13.49 7.51 12.81
N LYS A 249 -14.29 7.58 11.75
CA LYS A 249 -15.69 7.99 11.76
C LYS A 249 -16.59 6.98 12.48
N GLN A 250 -16.33 5.67 12.31
CA GLN A 250 -17.02 4.64 13.11
C GLN A 250 -16.85 4.86 14.62
N TRP A 251 -15.71 5.41 15.05
CA TRP A 251 -15.46 5.64 16.47
C TRP A 251 -16.05 6.95 16.95
N ILE A 252 -15.93 8.01 16.14
CA ILE A 252 -16.38 9.36 16.49
C ILE A 252 -17.91 9.46 16.45
N GLU A 253 -18.58 8.85 15.48
CA GLU A 253 -20.05 8.95 15.36
C GLU A 253 -20.81 8.14 16.41
N ASN A 254 -20.20 7.09 16.95
CA ASN A 254 -20.81 6.28 18.01
C ASN A 254 -20.65 6.91 19.40
N ALA A 255 -19.83 7.95 19.53
CA ALA A 255 -19.51 8.57 20.80
C ALA A 255 -20.37 9.82 21.02
N THR A 256 -21.25 9.77 22.01
CA THR A 256 -22.08 10.91 22.44
C THR A 256 -21.36 11.82 23.44
N ASN A 257 -20.26 11.35 24.03
CA ASN A 257 -19.46 12.08 25.02
C ASN A 257 -17.99 11.60 25.01
N GLU A 258 -17.11 12.30 25.74
CA GLU A 258 -15.67 11.98 25.79
C GLU A 258 -15.37 10.58 26.32
N PHE A 259 -16.17 10.08 27.25
CA PHE A 259 -16.03 8.74 27.80
C PHE A 259 -16.29 7.65 26.75
N GLU A 260 -17.39 7.77 26.00
CA GLU A 260 -17.69 6.84 24.89
C GLU A 260 -16.66 6.90 23.77
N LEU A 261 -16.11 8.10 23.49
CA LEU A 261 -15.02 8.26 22.52
C LEU A 261 -13.77 7.49 22.94
N ARG A 262 -13.39 7.56 24.22
CA ARG A 262 -12.25 6.80 24.77
C ARG A 262 -12.52 5.30 24.73
N LYS A 263 -13.74 4.86 25.04
CA LYS A 263 -14.16 3.45 24.97
C LYS A 263 -14.09 2.89 23.54
N GLU A 264 -14.69 3.57 22.57
CA GLU A 264 -14.67 3.14 21.16
C GLU A 264 -13.24 3.13 20.59
N ALA A 265 -12.41 4.09 20.97
CA ALA A 265 -11.00 4.10 20.59
C ALA A 265 -10.25 2.87 21.14
N ILE A 266 -10.52 2.45 22.37
CA ILE A 266 -9.93 1.23 22.97
C ILE A 266 -10.43 -0.03 22.24
N CYS A 267 -11.74 -0.17 22.02
CA CYS A 267 -12.32 -1.29 21.28
C CYS A 267 -11.73 -1.43 19.88
N CYS A 268 -11.47 -0.32 19.20
CA CYS A 268 -10.90 -0.40 17.86
C CYS A 268 -9.41 -0.73 17.85
N LYS A 269 -8.64 -0.21 18.81
CA LYS A 269 -7.24 -0.63 19.01
C LYS A 269 -7.18 -2.15 19.15
N GLU A 270 -8.05 -2.72 19.98
CA GLU A 270 -8.16 -4.18 20.17
C GLU A 270 -8.59 -4.91 18.90
N ARG A 271 -9.61 -4.43 18.19
CA ARG A 271 -10.18 -5.19 17.06
C ARG A 271 -9.36 -5.08 15.77
N LEU A 272 -8.90 -3.88 15.42
CA LEU A 272 -8.28 -3.61 14.11
C LEU A 272 -6.76 -3.48 14.17
N LEU A 273 -6.21 -3.08 15.32
CA LEU A 273 -4.81 -2.74 15.49
C LEU A 273 -4.21 -3.53 16.66
N SER A 274 -4.61 -4.80 16.85
CA SER A 274 -4.01 -5.67 17.86
C SER A 274 -2.68 -6.23 17.43
N ASN A 275 -2.61 -6.74 16.19
CA ASN A 275 -1.38 -7.32 15.65
C ASN A 275 -1.13 -6.73 14.26
N MET A 276 0.14 -6.53 13.95
CA MET A 276 0.58 -6.11 12.63
C MET A 276 1.83 -6.88 12.22
N ILE A 277 1.94 -7.15 10.92
CA ILE A 277 3.19 -7.57 10.30
C ILE A 277 3.82 -6.33 9.68
N VAL A 278 5.04 -6.00 10.08
CA VAL A 278 5.74 -4.81 9.63
C VAL A 278 6.89 -5.19 8.70
N TYR A 279 6.87 -4.59 7.51
CA TYR A 279 7.95 -4.60 6.54
C TYR A 279 8.76 -3.31 6.66
N TYR A 280 10.07 -3.43 6.67
CA TYR A 280 10.99 -2.30 6.74
C TYR A 280 12.36 -2.73 6.20
N ARG A 281 13.28 -1.79 6.00
CA ARG A 281 14.68 -2.10 5.72
C ARG A 281 15.54 -2.01 6.97
N GLU A 282 16.38 -3.02 7.15
CA GLU A 282 17.42 -3.06 8.17
C GLU A 282 18.76 -3.37 7.50
N ASN A 283 19.75 -2.48 7.67
CA ASN A 283 21.07 -2.62 7.05
C ASN A 283 20.99 -2.91 5.53
N ASN A 284 20.13 -2.18 4.80
CA ASN A 284 19.85 -2.34 3.37
C ASN A 284 19.18 -3.66 2.95
N HIS A 285 18.77 -4.51 3.89
CA HIS A 285 18.03 -5.74 3.61
C HIS A 285 16.56 -5.59 4.01
N PRO A 286 15.61 -6.09 3.20
CA PRO A 286 14.22 -6.19 3.61
C PRO A 286 14.09 -7.06 4.87
N SER A 287 13.33 -6.58 5.83
CA SER A 287 13.12 -7.19 7.14
C SER A 287 11.63 -7.24 7.46
N ILE A 288 11.25 -8.24 8.25
CA ILE A 288 9.87 -8.49 8.67
C ILE A 288 9.82 -8.67 10.18
N LYS A 289 8.86 -8.03 10.84
CA LYS A 289 8.60 -8.22 12.27
C LYS A 289 7.11 -8.29 12.54
N MET A 290 6.70 -9.24 13.36
CA MET A 290 5.38 -9.21 13.96
C MET A 290 5.41 -8.33 15.21
N ILE A 291 4.49 -7.37 15.29
CA ILE A 291 4.29 -6.54 16.47
C ILE A 291 2.86 -6.69 16.98
N SER A 292 2.69 -6.61 18.29
CA SER A 292 1.41 -6.74 18.98
C SER A 292 1.18 -5.54 19.90
N ILE A 293 -0.06 -5.14 20.10
CA ILE A 293 -0.40 -4.08 21.05
C ILE A 293 -0.05 -4.56 22.46
N ASP A 294 0.50 -3.66 23.26
CA ASP A 294 0.77 -3.88 24.70
C ASP A 294 -0.57 -4.13 25.42
N LYS A 295 -0.80 -5.41 25.78
CA LYS A 295 -2.07 -5.86 26.37
C LYS A 295 -2.27 -5.32 27.78
N ASP A 296 -1.21 -5.24 28.57
CA ASP A 296 -1.29 -4.74 29.94
C ASP A 296 -1.67 -3.26 29.96
N ARG A 297 -1.12 -2.46 29.04
CA ARG A 297 -1.51 -1.06 28.90
C ARG A 297 -2.91 -0.89 28.31
N LEU A 298 -3.32 -1.75 27.39
CA LEU A 298 -4.68 -1.75 26.85
C LEU A 298 -5.69 -2.05 27.98
N GLU A 299 -5.40 -3.04 28.83
CA GLU A 299 -6.25 -3.42 29.96
C GLU A 299 -6.28 -2.33 31.04
N ASN A 300 -5.12 -1.73 31.35
CA ASN A 300 -5.06 -0.56 32.24
C ASN A 300 -5.86 0.63 31.70
N ALA A 301 -5.89 0.83 30.37
CA ALA A 301 -6.72 1.87 29.76
C ALA A 301 -8.22 1.55 29.88
N LYS A 302 -8.61 0.27 29.73
CA LYS A 302 -10.00 -0.19 29.98
C LYS A 302 -10.41 0.04 31.44
N ASN A 303 -9.53 -0.24 32.40
CA ASN A 303 -9.79 -0.07 33.83
C ASN A 303 -9.87 1.39 34.29
N ARG A 304 -9.39 2.34 33.48
CA ARG A 304 -9.44 3.79 33.75
C ARG A 304 -10.62 4.51 33.10
N LEU A 305 -11.44 3.79 32.33
CA LEU A 305 -12.75 4.25 31.90
C LEU A 305 -13.68 4.17 33.12
#